data_AF-A0A8J3G733-F1
#
_entry.id   AF-A0A8J3G733-F1
#
_cell.length_a   1.000
_cell.length_b   1.000
_cell.length_c   1.000
_cell.angle_alpha   90.00
_cell.angle_beta   90.00
_cell.angle_gamma   90.00
#
_symmetry.space_group_name_H-M   'P 1'
#
loop_
_entity.id
_entity.type
_entity.pdbx_description
1 polymer ?
#
loop_
_entity_poly.entity_id
_entity_poly.type
_entity_poly.pdbx_seq_one_letter_code
_entity_poly.pdbx_strand_id
1 'polypeptide(L)'
;MMTYWNKIKKWLNKEDEIFLQDFAEARLDMGKESAKFHLHLHDFKVGELSFNDGKWSFKYSEEFKSRSNQLNLIIGFPDVHKTYVSQELWPFFKIRIPGLKQPLIREILHKENIEDTNQVKLLKRFGKKSISNPYELDTA
;
A
#
# COMPACT_ATOMS: atom_id res chain seq x y z
N MET A 1 -29.50 5.07 29.29
CA MET A 1 -28.88 4.06 28.40
C MET A 1 -27.37 4.19 28.51
N MET A 2 -26.71 3.24 29.17
CA MET A 2 -25.24 3.17 29.17
C MET A 2 -24.82 2.52 27.85
N THR A 3 -24.06 3.23 27.03
CA THR A 3 -23.45 2.67 25.82
C THR A 3 -22.52 1.52 26.22
N TYR A 4 -22.51 0.46 25.40
CA TYR A 4 -21.75 -0.78 25.57
C TYR A 4 -20.28 -0.56 25.97
N TRP A 5 -19.73 0.61 25.62
CA TRP A 5 -18.40 1.10 25.96
C TRP A 5 -18.09 1.20 27.47
N ASN A 6 -19.08 1.53 28.31
CA ASN A 6 -18.85 1.73 29.75
C ASN A 6 -18.65 0.42 30.54
N LYS A 7 -19.10 -0.72 30.00
CA LYS A 7 -18.88 -2.04 30.63
C LYS A 7 -17.48 -2.59 30.36
N ILE A 8 -16.90 -2.29 29.19
CA ILE A 8 -15.58 -2.78 28.78
C ILE A 8 -14.48 -2.14 29.63
N LYS A 9 -14.60 -0.84 29.96
CA LYS A 9 -13.64 -0.14 30.84
C LYS A 9 -13.52 -0.73 32.25
N LYS A 10 -14.54 -1.45 32.74
CA LYS A 10 -14.56 -2.02 34.10
C LYS A 10 -13.78 -3.35 34.21
N TRP A 11 -13.32 -3.89 33.09
CA TRP A 11 -12.68 -5.21 32.96
C TRP A 11 -11.29 -5.16 32.33
N LEU A 12 -10.80 -3.97 31.95
CA LEU A 12 -9.45 -3.80 31.45
C LEU A 12 -8.49 -3.74 32.63
N ASN A 13 -7.47 -4.59 32.63
CA ASN A 13 -6.36 -4.46 33.57
C ASN A 13 -5.30 -3.50 33.00
N LYS A 14 -4.29 -3.18 33.81
CA LYS A 14 -3.22 -2.24 33.41
C LYS A 14 -2.44 -2.71 32.17
N GLU A 15 -2.31 -4.01 31.95
CA GLU A 15 -1.66 -4.58 30.77
C GLU A 15 -2.51 -4.42 29.51
N ASP A 16 -3.83 -4.58 29.61
CA ASP A 16 -4.77 -4.34 28.52
C ASP A 16 -4.82 -2.85 28.14
N GLU A 17 -4.72 -1.94 29.12
CA GLU A 17 -4.65 -0.50 28.87
C GLU A 17 -3.36 -0.11 28.15
N ILE A 18 -2.20 -0.65 28.57
CA ILE A 18 -0.92 -0.45 27.90
C ILE A 18 -0.96 -1.01 26.48
N PHE A 19 -1.52 -2.21 26.28
CA PHE A 19 -1.69 -2.80 24.96
C PHE A 19 -2.58 -1.93 24.06
N LEU A 20 -3.73 -1.46 24.54
CA LEU A 20 -4.59 -0.57 23.75
C LEU A 20 -3.91 0.76 23.42
N GLN A 21 -3.05 1.25 24.31
CA GLN A 21 -2.26 2.46 24.10
C GLN A 21 -1.17 2.25 23.05
N ASP A 22 -0.41 1.15 23.12
CA ASP A 22 0.59 0.77 22.12
C ASP A 22 -0.05 0.55 20.74
N PHE A 23 -1.23 -0.08 20.68
CA PHE A 23 -1.99 -0.26 19.44
C PHE A 23 -2.50 1.07 18.89
N ALA A 24 -2.96 1.98 19.74
CA ALA A 24 -3.40 3.31 19.33
C ALA A 24 -2.20 4.13 18.81
N GLU A 25 -1.06 4.09 19.48
CA GLU A 25 0.18 4.78 19.08
C GLU A 25 0.74 4.21 17.78
N ALA A 26 0.80 2.88 17.62
CA ALA A 26 1.19 2.24 16.37
C ALA A 26 0.25 2.62 15.22
N ARG A 27 -1.05 2.73 15.48
CA ARG A 27 -2.05 3.15 14.50
C ARG A 27 -1.94 4.63 14.15
N LEU A 28 -1.57 5.48 15.11
CA LEU A 28 -1.25 6.90 14.88
C LEU A 28 0.04 7.07 14.07
N ASP A 29 1.04 6.21 14.28
CA ASP A 29 2.29 6.24 13.52
C ASP A 29 2.10 5.73 12.08
N MET A 30 1.32 4.65 11.89
CA MET A 30 0.86 4.22 10.56
C MET A 30 0.00 5.29 9.85
N GLY A 31 -0.68 6.16 10.60
CA GLY A 31 -1.43 7.30 10.07
C GLY A 31 -0.57 8.45 9.56
N LYS A 32 0.74 8.48 9.86
CA LYS A 32 1.66 9.52 9.36
C LYS A 32 2.26 9.17 8.00
N GLU A 33 2.44 7.90 7.69
CA GLU A 33 3.05 7.50 6.43
C GLU A 33 2.03 7.59 5.29
N SER A 34 2.22 8.58 4.43
CA SER A 34 1.50 8.73 3.17
C SER A 34 2.45 8.53 1.99
N ALA A 35 1.94 7.93 0.92
CA ALA A 35 2.66 7.79 -0.32
C ALA A 35 1.72 7.81 -1.51
N LYS A 36 2.24 8.27 -2.64
CA LYS A 36 1.56 8.23 -3.93
C LYS A 36 2.54 7.76 -5.00
N PHE A 37 2.01 6.96 -5.91
CA PHE A 37 2.74 6.39 -7.03
C PHE A 37 1.91 6.54 -8.30
N HIS A 38 2.58 6.78 -9.41
CA HIS A 38 1.99 6.78 -10.75
C HIS A 38 2.33 5.47 -11.46
N LEU A 39 1.30 4.80 -11.95
CA LEU A 39 1.44 3.64 -12.81
C LEU A 39 1.43 4.11 -14.26
N HIS A 40 2.45 3.75 -15.01
CA HIS A 40 2.62 4.10 -16.42
C HIS A 40 2.66 2.85 -17.29
N LEU A 41 2.20 2.98 -18.53
CA LEU A 41 2.42 2.02 -19.60
C LEU A 41 3.05 2.78 -20.76
N HIS A 42 4.34 2.55 -21.03
CA HIS A 42 5.13 3.44 -21.89
C HIS A 42 5.01 4.90 -21.39
N ASP A 43 4.68 5.84 -22.28
CA ASP A 43 4.73 7.27 -21.98
C ASP A 43 3.44 7.85 -21.38
N PHE A 44 2.43 7.02 -21.10
CA PHE A 44 1.14 7.50 -20.63
C PHE A 44 0.75 6.98 -19.25
N LYS A 45 0.03 7.80 -18.49
CA LYS A 45 -0.35 7.50 -17.10
C LYS A 45 -1.58 6.60 -17.12
N VAL A 46 -1.45 5.41 -16.53
CA VAL A 46 -2.53 4.42 -16.41
C VAL A 46 -3.37 4.68 -15.17
N GLY A 47 -2.72 5.00 -14.06
CA GLY A 47 -3.41 5.13 -12.78
C GLY A 47 -2.53 5.67 -11.67
N GLU A 48 -3.11 5.70 -10.48
CA GLU A 48 -2.50 6.21 -9.27
C GLU A 48 -2.72 5.19 -8.15
N LEU A 49 -1.64 4.73 -7.55
CA LEU A 49 -1.64 3.97 -6.30
C LEU A 49 -1.29 4.94 -5.17
N SER A 50 -2.00 4.89 -4.06
CA SER A 50 -1.71 5.70 -2.89
C SER A 50 -1.83 4.86 -1.62
N PHE A 51 -1.09 5.27 -0.60
CA PHE A 51 -1.20 4.74 0.75
C PHE A 51 -1.46 5.91 1.68
N ASN A 52 -2.55 5.84 2.44
CA ASN A 52 -2.92 6.82 3.47
C ASN A 52 -3.68 6.10 4.59
N ASP A 53 -3.45 6.48 5.85
CA ASP A 53 -4.15 5.94 7.01
C ASP A 53 -4.17 4.39 7.07
N GLY A 54 -3.04 3.77 6.75
CA GLY A 54 -2.92 2.31 6.76
C GLY A 54 -3.68 1.61 5.63
N LYS A 55 -4.12 2.32 4.59
CA LYS A 55 -4.90 1.77 3.47
C LYS A 55 -4.28 2.14 2.13
N TRP A 56 -4.23 1.14 1.26
CA TRP A 56 -3.94 1.30 -0.15
C TRP A 56 -5.20 1.71 -0.92
N SER A 57 -5.04 2.63 -1.86
CA SER A 57 -6.08 3.02 -2.82
C SER A 57 -5.52 3.05 -4.23
N PHE A 58 -6.21 2.44 -5.19
CA PHE A 58 -5.87 2.48 -6.60
C PHE A 58 -7.04 3.02 -7.43
N LYS A 59 -6.74 3.92 -8.36
CA LYS A 59 -7.69 4.44 -9.35
C LYS A 59 -7.03 4.61 -10.71
N TYR A 60 -7.80 4.41 -11.78
CA TYR A 60 -7.35 4.70 -13.13
C TYR A 60 -7.33 6.22 -13.39
N SER A 61 -6.42 6.65 -14.25
CA SER A 61 -6.35 8.03 -14.73
C SER A 61 -7.49 8.33 -15.71
N GLU A 62 -7.81 9.61 -15.91
CA GLU A 62 -8.76 10.01 -16.96
C GLU A 62 -8.25 9.65 -18.37
N GLU A 63 -6.93 9.72 -18.58
CA GLU A 63 -6.31 9.31 -19.84
C GLU A 63 -6.59 7.84 -20.15
N PHE A 64 -6.41 6.94 -19.17
CA PHE A 64 -6.69 5.52 -19.34
C PHE A 64 -8.17 5.25 -19.56
N LYS A 65 -9.06 5.91 -18.80
CA LYS A 65 -10.51 5.78 -18.97
C LYS A 65 -10.96 6.13 -20.39
N SER A 66 -10.38 7.18 -21.00
CA SER A 66 -10.71 7.57 -22.37
C SER A 66 -10.32 6.51 -23.43
N ARG A 67 -9.36 5.64 -23.11
CA ARG A 67 -8.80 4.61 -24.02
C ARG A 67 -9.14 3.18 -23.61
N SER A 68 -9.93 2.99 -22.55
CA SER A 68 -10.14 1.67 -21.94
C SER A 68 -10.80 0.65 -22.87
N ASN A 69 -11.56 1.11 -23.87
CA ASN A 69 -12.18 0.23 -24.87
C ASN A 69 -11.16 -0.42 -25.84
N GLN A 70 -9.93 0.08 -25.87
CA GLN A 70 -8.86 -0.38 -26.77
C GLN A 70 -7.72 -1.07 -26.00
N LEU A 71 -7.77 -1.05 -24.67
CA LEU A 71 -6.69 -1.53 -23.80
C LEU A 71 -7.18 -2.65 -22.89
N ASN A 72 -6.30 -3.62 -22.62
CA ASN A 72 -6.59 -4.65 -21.63
C ASN A 72 -6.60 -4.04 -20.22
N LEU A 73 -7.64 -4.39 -19.47
CA LEU A 73 -7.78 -4.01 -18.07
C LEU A 73 -6.78 -4.76 -17.19
N ILE A 74 -6.37 -4.15 -16.09
CA ILE A 74 -5.46 -4.78 -15.14
C ILE A 74 -6.22 -5.85 -14.36
N ILE A 75 -5.66 -7.07 -14.29
CA ILE A 75 -6.22 -8.18 -13.52
C ILE A 75 -6.38 -7.74 -12.05
N GLY A 76 -7.58 -7.96 -11.49
CA GLY A 76 -7.96 -7.50 -10.16
C GLY A 76 -8.59 -6.10 -10.12
N PHE A 77 -8.56 -5.36 -11.23
CA PHE A 77 -9.11 -4.01 -11.35
C PHE A 77 -10.00 -3.84 -12.61
N PRO A 78 -11.12 -4.59 -12.74
CA PRO A 78 -11.91 -4.66 -13.98
C PRO A 78 -12.79 -3.43 -14.27
N ASP A 79 -13.15 -2.65 -13.25
CA ASP A 79 -13.93 -1.42 -13.40
C ASP A 79 -12.99 -0.21 -13.37
N VAL A 80 -12.98 0.56 -14.46
CA VAL A 80 -12.12 1.75 -14.62
C VAL A 80 -12.62 2.99 -13.86
N HIS A 81 -13.89 3.02 -13.48
CA HIS A 81 -14.50 4.11 -12.73
C HIS A 81 -14.46 3.87 -11.22
N LYS A 82 -14.18 2.64 -10.80
CA LYS A 82 -14.04 2.26 -9.39
C LYS A 82 -12.71 2.75 -8.79
N THR A 83 -12.79 3.24 -7.56
CA THR A 83 -11.63 3.38 -6.67
C THR A 83 -11.55 2.12 -5.80
N TYR A 84 -10.43 1.41 -5.90
CA TYR A 84 -10.18 0.20 -5.15
C TYR A 84 -9.48 0.56 -3.86
N VAL A 85 -9.94 0.01 -2.73
CA VAL A 85 -9.34 0.27 -1.42
C VAL A 85 -9.07 -1.05 -0.71
N SER A 86 -7.91 -1.18 -0.08
CA SER A 86 -7.49 -2.39 0.65
C SER A 86 -6.54 -2.04 1.79
N GLN A 87 -6.52 -2.85 2.85
CA GLN A 87 -5.47 -2.76 3.88
C GLN A 87 -4.17 -3.40 3.40
N GLU A 88 -4.26 -4.35 2.48
CA GLU A 88 -3.11 -5.05 1.92
C GLU A 88 -2.80 -4.59 0.49
N LEU A 89 -1.52 -4.52 0.15
CA LEU A 89 -1.08 -4.24 -1.21
C LEU A 89 -1.45 -5.39 -2.16
N TRP A 90 -2.16 -5.07 -3.25
CA TRP A 90 -2.58 -6.07 -4.21
C TRP A 90 -1.41 -6.82 -4.85
N PRO A 91 -1.59 -8.11 -5.22
CA PRO A 91 -0.57 -8.91 -5.89
C PRO A 91 0.05 -8.23 -7.11
N PHE A 92 -0.76 -7.53 -7.92
CA PHE A 92 -0.28 -6.77 -9.07
C PHE A 92 0.89 -5.81 -8.74
N PHE A 93 0.85 -5.15 -7.58
CA PHE A 93 1.96 -4.28 -7.13
C PHE A 93 3.02 -5.06 -6.35
N LYS A 94 2.61 -6.03 -5.52
CA LYS A 94 3.49 -6.80 -4.64
C LYS A 94 4.57 -7.58 -5.41
N ILE A 95 4.29 -8.07 -6.61
CA ILE A 95 5.27 -8.79 -7.46
C ILE A 95 6.49 -7.94 -7.86
N ARG A 96 6.45 -6.62 -7.65
CA ARG A 96 7.60 -5.72 -7.89
C ARG A 96 8.59 -5.71 -6.71
N ILE A 97 8.18 -6.22 -5.55
CA ILE A 97 9.04 -6.32 -4.37
C ILE A 97 9.79 -7.67 -4.47
N PRO A 98 11.13 -7.68 -4.50
CA PRO A 98 11.91 -8.91 -4.60
C PRO A 98 11.78 -9.74 -3.31
N GLY A 99 12.24 -10.99 -3.37
CA GLY A 99 12.28 -11.84 -2.19
C GLY A 99 13.23 -11.28 -1.12
N LEU A 100 12.69 -10.83 0.00
CA LEU A 100 13.45 -10.17 1.09
C LEU A 100 14.45 -11.10 1.80
N LYS A 101 14.42 -12.41 1.49
CA LYS A 101 15.40 -13.39 1.96
C LYS A 101 16.70 -13.41 1.15
N GLN A 102 16.73 -12.77 -0.02
CA GLN A 102 17.93 -12.72 -0.87
C GLN A 102 19.05 -11.94 -0.17
N PRO A 103 20.30 -12.45 -0.11
CA PRO A 103 21.39 -11.78 0.61
C PRO A 103 21.63 -10.33 0.19
N LEU A 104 21.65 -10.06 -1.11
CA LEU A 104 21.82 -8.70 -1.65
C LEU A 104 20.68 -7.76 -1.22
N ILE A 105 19.45 -8.24 -1.20
CA ILE A 105 18.29 -7.44 -0.77
C ILE A 105 18.40 -7.12 0.71
N ARG A 106 18.80 -8.08 1.55
CA ARG A 106 19.01 -7.85 2.99
C ARG A 106 20.08 -6.81 3.26
N GLU A 107 21.18 -6.85 2.52
CA GLU A 107 22.24 -5.85 2.63
C GLU A 107 21.74 -4.44 2.28
N ILE A 108 20.96 -4.32 1.21
CA ILE A 108 20.32 -3.05 0.81
C ILE A 108 19.39 -2.54 1.91
N LEU A 109 18.49 -3.39 2.44
CA LEU A 109 17.55 -3.00 3.49
C LEU A 109 18.25 -2.53 4.76
N HIS A 110 19.32 -3.22 5.17
CA HIS A 110 20.11 -2.84 6.32
C HIS A 110 20.84 -1.51 6.10
N LYS A 111 21.49 -1.34 4.94
CA LYS A 111 22.22 -0.11 4.59
C LYS A 111 21.30 1.10 4.49
N GLU A 112 20.09 0.92 3.98
CA GLU A 112 19.12 1.99 3.75
C GLU A 112 18.11 2.15 4.91
N ASN A 113 18.25 1.37 5.99
CA ASN A 113 17.36 1.35 7.15
C ASN A 113 15.86 1.19 6.77
N ILE A 114 15.58 0.21 5.91
CA ILE A 114 14.24 -0.13 5.45
C ILE A 114 13.78 -1.40 6.16
N GLU A 115 12.71 -1.29 6.95
CA GLU A 115 12.04 -2.44 7.56
C GLU A 115 11.36 -3.32 6.50
N ASP A 116 11.46 -4.63 6.67
CA ASP A 116 10.89 -5.62 5.74
C ASP A 116 9.35 -5.69 5.78
N THR A 117 8.74 -5.10 6.80
CA THR A 117 7.30 -4.90 6.96
C THR A 117 6.80 -3.63 6.29
N ASN A 118 7.68 -2.64 6.03
CA ASN A 118 7.27 -1.35 5.47
C ASN A 118 7.11 -1.44 3.94
N GLN A 119 5.91 -1.88 3.52
CA GLN A 119 5.57 -2.04 2.11
C GLN A 119 5.71 -0.75 1.29
N VAL A 120 5.49 0.42 1.89
CA VAL A 120 5.64 1.71 1.21
C VAL A 120 7.10 1.95 0.82
N LYS A 121 8.03 1.83 1.76
CA LYS A 121 9.47 1.98 1.51
C LYS A 121 10.00 0.91 0.56
N LEU A 122 9.56 -0.34 0.72
CA LEU A 122 9.90 -1.42 -0.20
C LEU A 122 9.45 -1.12 -1.63
N LEU A 123 8.24 -0.61 -1.81
CA LEU A 123 7.72 -0.26 -3.12
C LEU A 123 8.41 0.98 -3.71
N LYS A 124 8.75 1.99 -2.88
CA LYS A 124 9.60 3.11 -3.32
C LYS A 124 10.96 2.63 -3.82
N ARG A 125 11.54 1.63 -3.16
CA ARG A 125 12.89 1.14 -3.45
C ARG A 125 12.99 0.19 -4.64
N PHE A 126 12.03 -0.70 -4.78
CA PHE A 126 12.07 -1.80 -5.76
C PHE A 126 10.92 -1.76 -6.77
N GLY A 127 9.88 -0.95 -6.52
CA GLY A 127 8.60 -1.00 -7.23
C GLY A 127 8.64 -0.59 -8.70
N LYS A 128 9.69 0.13 -9.13
CA LYS A 128 9.68 0.82 -10.42
C LYS A 128 9.42 -0.09 -11.61
N LYS A 129 10.10 -1.23 -11.69
CA LYS A 129 9.96 -2.17 -12.82
C LYS A 129 9.63 -3.56 -12.32
N SER A 130 8.95 -4.34 -13.15
CA SER A 130 8.78 -5.78 -12.95
C SER A 130 9.19 -6.53 -14.21
N ILE A 131 9.72 -7.74 -14.05
CA ILE A 131 9.99 -8.64 -15.17
C ILE A 131 8.66 -9.15 -15.78
N SER A 132 7.60 -9.19 -14.97
CA SER A 132 6.33 -9.86 -15.32
C SER A 132 5.37 -9.03 -16.17
N ASN A 133 5.56 -7.71 -16.26
CA ASN A 133 4.64 -6.83 -16.98
C ASN A 133 5.31 -5.52 -17.43
N PRO A 134 4.81 -4.86 -18.50
CA PRO A 134 5.43 -3.67 -19.09
C PRO A 134 5.15 -2.36 -18.33
N TYR A 135 4.49 -2.41 -17.18
CA TYR A 135 4.10 -1.19 -16.46
C TYR A 135 5.22 -0.70 -15.54
N GLU A 136 5.46 0.61 -15.54
CA GLU A 136 6.39 1.28 -14.64
C GLU A 136 5.65 1.98 -13.49
N LEU A 137 6.23 1.96 -12.28
CA LEU A 137 5.65 2.57 -11.09
C LEU A 137 6.61 3.60 -10.48
N ASP A 138 6.31 4.89 -10.64
CA ASP A 138 7.14 5.97 -10.11
C ASP A 138 6.51 6.62 -8.89
N THR A 139 7.32 7.11 -7.96
CA THR A 139 6.84 7.97 -6.87
C THR A 139 6.32 9.29 -7.45
N ALA A 140 5.12 9.68 -7.03
CA ALA A 140 4.47 10.91 -7.47
C ALA A 140 5.02 12.15 -6.75
#